data_AF-A0A392VD59-F1
#
_entry.id   AF-A0A392VD59-F1
#
_cell.length_a   1.000
_cell.length_b   1.000
_cell.length_c   1.000
_cell.angle_alpha   90.00
_cell.angle_beta   90.00
_cell.angle_gamma   90.00
#
_symmetry.space_group_name_H-M   'P 1'
#
loop_
_entity.id
_entity.type
_entity.pdbx_description
1 polymer ?
#
loop_
_entity_poly.entity_id
_entity_poly.type
_entity_poly.pdbx_seq_one_letter_code
_entity_poly.pdbx_strand_id
1 'polypeptide(L)' 'MFASLRVEEKAEVNMLPVVCEFTDVFPDDILDLPPEREVEFSIDIVPGTSPISMAPYRMSATEL' A
#
# COMPACT_ATOMS: atom_id res chain seq x y z
N MET A 1 -4.25 -8.44 -8.28
CA MET A 1 -3.80 -9.83 -8.01
C MET A 1 -2.55 -9.89 -7.11
N PHE A 2 -2.38 -8.95 -6.15
CA PHE A 2 -1.23 -8.94 -5.22
C PHE A 2 -1.50 -9.65 -3.89
N ALA A 3 -2.78 -9.94 -3.58
CA ALA A 3 -3.20 -10.50 -2.30
C ALA A 3 -2.87 -12.00 -2.14
N SER A 4 -2.71 -12.74 -3.23
CA SER A 4 -2.64 -14.22 -3.18
C SER A 4 -1.27 -14.79 -2.82
N LEU A 5 -0.18 -14.00 -2.89
CA LEU A 5 1.17 -14.46 -2.53
C LEU A 5 1.48 -14.41 -1.03
N ARG A 6 0.59 -13.85 -0.20
CA ARG A 6 0.80 -13.66 1.25
C ARG A 6 0.10 -14.68 2.14
N VAL A 7 -0.80 -15.49 1.59
CA VAL A 7 -1.69 -16.36 2.39
C VAL A 7 -0.92 -17.48 3.09
N GLU A 8 0.19 -17.98 2.53
CA GLU A 8 1.05 -18.98 3.17
C GLU A 8 1.96 -18.39 4.27
N GLU A 9 2.48 -17.18 4.12
CA GLU A 9 3.35 -16.53 5.11
C GLU A 9 2.55 -16.04 6.35
N LYS A 10 1.30 -15.64 6.14
CA LYS A 10 0.40 -15.05 7.15
C LYS A 10 0.20 -15.92 8.40
N ALA A 11 0.23 -17.25 8.25
CA ALA A 11 0.09 -18.17 9.37
C ALA A 11 1.29 -18.13 10.33
N GLU A 12 2.49 -17.87 9.82
CA GLU A 12 3.70 -17.78 10.63
C GLU A 12 3.82 -16.41 11.33
N VAL A 13 3.44 -15.33 10.66
CA VAL A 13 3.54 -13.96 11.22
C VAL A 13 2.53 -13.75 12.36
N ASN A 14 1.36 -14.37 12.27
CA ASN A 14 0.33 -14.34 13.31
C ASN A 14 0.71 -15.10 14.59
N MET A 15 1.84 -15.82 14.61
CA MET A 15 2.37 -16.45 15.83
C MET A 15 3.35 -15.56 16.57
N LEU A 16 3.74 -14.41 16.00
CA LEU A 16 4.61 -13.45 16.65
C LEU A 16 3.80 -12.68 17.72
N PRO A 17 4.18 -12.73 19.01
CA PRO A 17 3.43 -12.08 20.08
C PRO A 17 3.16 -10.59 19.82
N VAL A 18 4.14 -9.91 19.23
CA VAL A 18 4.04 -8.49 18.86
C VAL A 18 2.92 -8.25 17.83
N VAL A 19 2.72 -9.14 16.86
CA VAL A 19 1.68 -8.96 15.84
C VAL A 19 0.30 -9.20 16.44
N CYS A 20 0.16 -10.16 17.36
CA CYS A 20 -1.07 -10.39 18.10
C CYS A 20 -1.44 -9.23 19.03
N GLU A 21 -0.46 -8.46 19.50
CA GLU A 21 -0.69 -7.27 20.34
C GLU A 21 -1.19 -6.05 19.54
N PHE A 22 -0.93 -6.01 18.22
CA PHE A 22 -1.25 -4.87 17.34
C PHE A 22 -2.04 -5.29 16.09
N THR A 23 -3.10 -6.08 16.28
CA THR A 23 -3.93 -6.63 15.17
C THR A 23 -4.68 -5.55 14.36
N ASP A 24 -4.87 -4.36 14.93
CA ASP A 24 -5.45 -3.18 14.30
C ASP A 24 -4.48 -2.47 13.35
N VAL A 25 -3.17 -2.58 13.59
CA VAL A 25 -2.10 -1.99 12.75
C VAL A 25 -1.73 -2.90 11.59
N PHE A 26 -1.92 -4.22 11.74
CA PHE A 26 -1.65 -5.24 10.72
C PHE A 26 -2.93 -5.93 10.25
N PRO A 27 -3.89 -5.20 9.66
CA PRO A 27 -5.11 -5.81 9.16
C PRO A 27 -4.80 -6.75 8.00
N ASP A 28 -5.60 -7.81 7.93
CA ASP A 28 -5.54 -8.83 6.88
C ASP A 28 -5.77 -8.27 5.47
N ASP A 29 -6.52 -7.17 5.39
CA ASP A 29 -6.84 -6.44 4.18
C ASP A 29 -6.22 -5.03 4.25
N ILE A 30 -5.63 -4.59 3.14
CA ILE A 30 -5.14 -3.21 3.02
C ILE A 30 -6.34 -2.32 2.70
N LEU A 31 -6.58 -1.30 3.51
CA LEU A 31 -7.57 -0.27 3.21
C LEU A 31 -7.10 0.53 1.98
N ASP A 32 -7.97 0.71 0.99
CA ASP A 32 -7.64 1.39 -0.28
C ASP A 32 -7.22 2.84 -0.09
N LEU A 33 -7.57 3.45 1.04
CA LEU A 33 -7.17 4.79 1.42
C LEU A 33 -6.16 4.74 2.56
N PRO A 34 -5.11 5.57 2.51
CA PRO A 34 -4.26 5.76 3.67
C PRO A 34 -5.12 6.22 4.86
N PRO A 35 -4.81 5.78 6.09
CA PRO A 35 -5.48 6.26 7.30
C PRO A 35 -5.47 7.79 7.33
N GLU A 36 -6.51 8.37 7.93
CA GLU A 36 -6.54 9.81 8.18
C GLU A 36 -5.33 10.19 9.02
N ARG A 37 -4.54 11.16 8.52
CA ARG A 37 -3.32 11.60 9.19
C ARG A 37 -3.60 12.96 9.80
N GLU A 38 -3.10 13.17 11.02
CA GLU A 38 -3.26 14.44 11.75
C GLU A 38 -2.56 15.63 11.06
N VAL A 39 -1.61 15.35 10.16
CA VAL A 39 -0.81 16.36 9.46
C VAL A 39 -0.96 16.18 7.96
N GLU A 40 -1.08 17.30 7.25
CA GLU A 40 -1.09 17.35 5.79
C GLU A 40 0.30 17.03 5.23
N PHE A 41 0.35 16.18 4.19
CA PHE A 41 1.60 15.79 3.55
C PHE A 41 1.84 16.67 2.33
N SER A 42 2.93 17.43 2.33
CA SER A 42 3.43 18.15 1.16
C SER A 42 4.53 17.36 0.46
N ILE A 43 4.59 17.47 -0.88
CA ILE A 43 5.71 16.97 -1.67
C ILE A 43 6.52 18.19 -2.11
N ASP A 44 7.69 18.36 -1.50
CA ASP A 44 8.61 19.42 -1.88
C ASP A 44 9.36 19.04 -3.16
N ILE A 45 9.31 19.93 -4.14
CA ILE A 45 9.97 19.75 -5.44
C ILE A 45 11.21 20.64 -5.49
N VAL A 46 12.28 20.12 -6.10
CA VAL A 46 13.47 20.92 -6.37
C VAL A 46 13.08 22.09 -7.27
N PRO A 47 13.50 23.34 -6.97
CA PRO A 47 13.21 24.50 -7.80
C PRO A 47 13.59 24.25 -9.28
N GLY A 48 12.66 24.54 -10.19
CA GLY A 48 12.85 24.29 -11.63
C GLY A 48 12.33 22.93 -12.13
N THR A 49 11.77 22.09 -11.25
CA THR A 49 11.09 20.86 -11.67
C THR A 49 9.82 21.18 -12.45
N SER A 50 9.72 20.69 -13.68
CA SER A 50 8.52 20.77 -14.51
C SER A 50 7.59 19.56 -14.28
N PRO A 51 6.26 19.72 -14.41
CA PRO A 51 5.34 18.58 -14.40
C PRO A 51 5.71 17.54 -15.46
N ILE A 52 5.59 16.26 -15.11
CA ILE A 52 5.77 15.14 -16.04
C ILE A 52 4.41 14.62 -16.48
N SER A 53 4.27 14.31 -17.76
CA SER A 53 3.07 13.69 -18.33
C SER A 53 3.49 12.59 -19.29
N MET A 54 3.16 11.35 -18.95
CA MET A 54 3.46 10.17 -19.76
C MET A 54 2.17 9.41 -20.03
N ALA A 55 2.04 8.85 -21.24
CA ALA A 55 0.90 8.00 -21.57
C ALA A 55 0.89 6.74 -20.69
N PRO A 56 -0.29 6.30 -20.20
CA PRO A 56 -0.40 5.03 -19.50
C PRO A 56 0.09 3.86 -20.36
N TYR A 57 0.64 2.84 -19.74
CA TYR A 57 1.01 1.62 -20.44
C TYR A 57 -0.25 0.87 -20.94
N ARG A 58 -0.12 0.11 -22.03
CA ARG A 58 -1.23 -0.72 -22.52
C ARG A 58 -1.42 -1.91 -21.60
N MET A 59 -2.55 -1.95 -20.90
CA MET A 59 -2.97 -3.08 -20.07
C MET A 59 -3.74 -4.10 -20.91
N SER A 60 -3.66 -5.37 -20.51
CA SER A 60 -4.51 -6.43 -21.08
C SER A 60 -5.97 -6.28 -20.62
N ALA A 61 -6.90 -6.95 -21.30
CA ALA A 61 -8.33 -6.89 -20.93
C ALA A 61 -8.63 -7.46 -19.53
N THR A 62 -7.73 -8.23 -18.95
CA THR A 62 -7.86 -8.82 -17.60
C THR A 62 -7.36 -7.88 -16.50
N GLU A 63 -6.60 -6.84 -16.86
CA GLU A 63 -6.03 -5.85 -15.93
C GLU A 63 -6.79 -4.51 -15.93
N LEU A 64 -7.78 -4.38 -16.81
CA LEU A 64 -8.77 -3.29 -16.81
C LEU A 64 -9.91 -3.59 -15.83
#